data_AF-A0A9P4H4M9-F1
#
_entry.id   AF-A0A9P4H4M9-F1
#
_cell.length_a   1.000
_cell.length_b   1.000
_cell.length_c   1.000
_cell.angle_alpha   90.00
_cell.angle_beta   90.00
_cell.angle_gamma   90.00
#
_symmetry.space_group_name_H-M   'P 1'
#
loop_
_entity.id
_entity.type
_entity.pdbx_description
1 polymer ?
#
loop_
_entity_poly.entity_id
_entity_poly.type
_entity_poly.pdbx_seq_one_letter_code
_entity_poly.pdbx_strand_id
1 'polypeptide(L)'
;SASGLSSRLCDPHLKCDRNLNWSIDWAVAFIVDNLEKKPEAAETLRNIRIRAATIEREGLGKDIPHRIFNKLNETLFAGYLKNAVFLETSSLGLDVSGATYTQSWGPMAEVKRISIILNNDVLENARARDIVAILIHHMIHAYFLVACGPQKEDEVTYGRLGHGYEFGKVMSAIKKLSAAHGKELTPLNFGHNLSDLRYVEDGHVYMRRRPSKDTHDSEKEKWYCSHCHPNVYELAQPDVDKWYTKICKPMLDQPCKTIRSSTVQVYNDRRHELETKPRARLISSAKSVEFIFKDKSVLVDGNKIDDFLAVRRAFEMKKCRYVKMDSEVDEKTFMRFLEFIHTRAYRPDPSILAAAATGLGIARKGPPIIMPNNNSGKGDACVLTDVQFAKMGALMKLDECKSYALSRMNAYGIMTEDPINVLREIYKGYEPDARLKEWARKFLLAAPNSSYRSGLNTSGVGTNEMPNLLKLDNEHGTWGGRLREALESSGALENDVRKAWLELSRAGY
;
A
#
# COMPACT_ATOMS: atom_id res chain seq x y z
N SER A 1 18.03 -21.22 -38.82
CA SER A 1 18.01 -19.74 -38.84
C SER A 1 18.49 -19.11 -37.51
N ALA A 2 19.46 -19.72 -36.80
CA ALA A 2 19.90 -19.29 -35.47
C ALA A 2 20.78 -18.01 -35.46
N SER A 3 21.35 -17.61 -36.60
CA SER A 3 22.28 -16.45 -36.70
C SER A 3 21.60 -15.09 -36.52
N GLY A 4 20.33 -14.93 -36.94
CA GLY A 4 19.62 -13.65 -36.85
C GLY A 4 19.15 -13.28 -35.43
N LEU A 5 18.98 -14.26 -34.52
CA LEU A 5 18.44 -14.01 -33.18
C LEU A 5 19.51 -13.66 -32.14
N SER A 6 20.72 -14.23 -32.26
CA SER A 6 21.88 -13.82 -31.44
C SER A 6 22.24 -12.35 -31.73
N SER A 7 22.09 -11.92 -32.99
CA SER A 7 22.41 -10.56 -33.43
C SER A 7 21.62 -9.47 -32.69
N ARG A 8 20.38 -9.72 -32.27
CA ARG A 8 19.54 -8.68 -31.61
C ARG A 8 19.83 -8.51 -30.13
N LEU A 9 20.31 -9.56 -29.44
CA LEU A 9 20.70 -9.45 -28.03
C LEU A 9 21.94 -8.58 -27.89
N CYS A 10 22.88 -8.70 -28.84
CA CYS A 10 24.12 -7.94 -28.89
C CYS A 10 24.03 -6.65 -29.73
N ASP A 11 22.85 -6.26 -30.22
CA ASP A 11 22.70 -5.03 -31.01
C ASP A 11 22.66 -3.80 -30.07
N PRO A 12 23.67 -2.91 -30.10
CA PRO A 12 23.71 -1.76 -29.20
C PRO A 12 22.70 -0.67 -29.60
N HIS A 13 22.24 -0.65 -30.85
CA HIS A 13 21.37 0.38 -31.40
C HIS A 13 19.88 0.06 -31.25
N LEU A 14 19.54 -1.16 -30.83
CA LEU A 14 18.17 -1.53 -30.50
C LEU A 14 17.70 -0.71 -29.29
N LYS A 15 16.67 0.13 -29.48
CA LYS A 15 16.03 0.86 -28.38
C LYS A 15 15.00 -0.02 -27.67
N CYS A 16 14.81 0.20 -26.37
CA CYS A 16 13.69 -0.37 -25.64
C CYS A 16 13.21 0.57 -24.52
N ASP A 17 12.00 1.09 -24.69
CA ASP A 17 11.32 1.94 -23.71
C ASP A 17 10.30 1.14 -22.89
N ARG A 18 10.47 -0.19 -22.80
CA ARG A 18 9.52 -1.05 -22.10
C ARG A 18 9.62 -0.82 -20.60
N ASN A 19 8.55 -0.27 -20.04
CA ASN A 19 8.30 -0.15 -18.62
C ASN A 19 6.84 -0.52 -18.35
N LEU A 20 6.61 -1.56 -17.55
CA LEU A 20 5.24 -2.01 -17.23
C LEU A 20 4.55 -1.10 -16.19
N ASN A 21 5.30 -0.20 -15.56
CA ASN A 21 4.85 0.68 -14.48
C ASN A 21 4.23 -0.10 -13.32
N TRP A 22 4.79 -1.27 -13.03
CA TRP A 22 4.34 -2.11 -11.93
C TRP A 22 5.05 -1.74 -10.62
N SER A 23 4.37 -1.98 -9.50
CA SER A 23 5.04 -2.08 -8.20
C SER A 23 5.87 -3.36 -8.17
N ILE A 24 6.96 -3.34 -7.39
CA ILE A 24 7.82 -4.52 -7.25
C ILE A 24 7.07 -5.70 -6.63
N ASP A 25 6.18 -5.45 -5.67
CA ASP A 25 5.31 -6.48 -5.08
C ASP A 25 4.43 -7.16 -6.14
N TRP A 26 3.85 -6.35 -7.05
CA TRP A 26 3.03 -6.90 -8.13
C TRP A 26 3.88 -7.66 -9.15
N ALA A 27 5.08 -7.18 -9.47
CA ALA A 27 6.00 -7.89 -10.35
C ALA A 27 6.34 -9.29 -9.80
N VAL A 28 6.54 -9.42 -8.49
CA VAL A 28 6.74 -10.72 -7.81
C VAL A 28 5.47 -11.56 -7.85
N ALA A 29 4.32 -11.00 -7.44
CA ALA A 29 3.04 -11.71 -7.43
C ALA A 29 2.70 -12.28 -8.83
N PHE A 30 2.83 -11.45 -9.86
CA PHE A 30 2.56 -11.84 -11.25
C PHE A 30 3.47 -12.98 -11.70
N ILE A 31 4.78 -12.90 -11.46
CA ILE A 31 5.69 -13.90 -12.02
C ILE A 31 5.57 -15.24 -11.31
N VAL A 32 5.39 -15.23 -9.98
CA VAL A 32 5.17 -16.46 -9.21
C VAL A 32 3.88 -17.14 -9.66
N ASP A 33 2.78 -16.39 -9.78
CA ASP A 33 1.50 -16.90 -10.27
C ASP A 33 1.59 -17.44 -11.71
N ASN A 34 2.31 -16.73 -12.61
CA ASN A 34 2.55 -17.18 -13.98
C ASN A 34 3.37 -18.48 -14.03
N LEU A 35 4.35 -18.67 -13.15
CA LEU A 35 5.14 -19.91 -13.08
C LEU A 35 4.30 -21.08 -12.54
N GLU A 36 3.43 -20.83 -11.56
CA GLU A 36 2.55 -21.85 -10.98
C GLU A 36 1.46 -22.31 -11.97
N LYS A 37 0.96 -21.40 -12.83
CA LYS A 37 -0.09 -21.69 -13.81
C LYS A 37 0.39 -22.31 -15.13
N LYS A 38 1.70 -22.42 -15.36
CA LYS A 38 2.29 -22.98 -16.58
C LYS A 38 2.91 -24.36 -16.33
N PRO A 39 2.13 -25.45 -16.39
CA PRO A 39 2.65 -26.79 -16.12
C PRO A 39 3.78 -27.20 -17.09
N GLU A 40 3.75 -26.70 -18.32
CA GLU A 40 4.77 -26.94 -19.34
C GLU A 40 6.10 -26.22 -19.08
N ALA A 41 6.13 -25.24 -18.16
CA ALA A 41 7.33 -24.47 -17.87
C ALA A 41 8.44 -25.32 -17.24
N ALA A 42 8.08 -26.30 -16.41
CA ALA A 42 9.04 -27.23 -15.81
C ALA A 42 9.75 -28.09 -16.85
N GLU A 43 8.99 -28.69 -17.77
CA GLU A 43 9.53 -29.51 -18.85
C GLU A 43 10.32 -28.65 -19.85
N THR A 44 9.86 -27.44 -20.15
CA THR A 44 10.61 -26.50 -21.00
C THR A 44 11.94 -26.10 -20.35
N LEU A 45 11.96 -25.82 -19.05
CA LEU A 45 13.19 -25.50 -18.31
C LEU A 45 14.16 -26.68 -18.28
N ARG A 46 13.65 -27.91 -18.13
CA ARG A 46 14.46 -29.13 -18.26
C ARG A 46 15.09 -29.24 -19.64
N ASN A 47 14.32 -29.02 -20.71
CA ASN A 47 14.81 -29.06 -22.08
C ASN A 47 15.86 -27.99 -22.38
N ILE A 48 15.70 -26.78 -21.82
CA ILE A 48 16.72 -25.73 -21.87
C ILE A 48 18.03 -26.20 -21.23
N ARG A 49 17.97 -26.84 -20.06
CA ARG A 49 19.17 -27.36 -19.36
C ARG A 49 19.85 -28.47 -20.14
N ILE A 50 19.08 -29.39 -20.74
CA ILE A 50 19.63 -30.45 -21.62
C ILE A 50 20.31 -29.84 -22.84
N ARG A 51 19.70 -28.82 -23.44
CA ARG A 51 20.29 -28.11 -24.57
C ARG A 51 21.58 -27.40 -24.18
N ALA A 52 21.62 -26.72 -23.03
CA ALA A 52 22.83 -26.09 -22.51
C ALA A 52 23.97 -27.10 -22.29
N ALA A 53 23.69 -28.25 -21.67
CA ALA A 53 24.68 -29.31 -21.49
C ALA A 53 25.16 -29.91 -22.83
N THR A 54 24.31 -29.92 -23.85
CA THR A 54 24.70 -30.36 -25.19
C THR A 54 25.64 -29.35 -25.85
N ILE A 55 25.33 -28.06 -25.76
CA ILE A 55 26.20 -26.97 -26.27
C ILE A 55 27.56 -26.96 -25.55
N GLU A 56 27.58 -27.23 -24.24
CA GLU A 56 28.83 -27.42 -23.48
C GLU A 56 29.68 -28.57 -24.04
N ARG A 57 29.07 -29.74 -24.28
CA ARG A 57 29.77 -30.89 -24.88
C ARG A 57 30.26 -30.65 -26.31
N GLU A 58 29.59 -29.76 -27.04
CA GLU A 58 30.02 -29.30 -28.38
C GLU A 58 31.20 -28.31 -28.31
N GLY A 59 31.71 -27.98 -27.12
CA GLY A 59 32.81 -27.02 -26.94
C GLY A 59 32.39 -25.55 -27.05
N LEU A 60 31.08 -25.28 -27.06
CA LEU A 60 30.50 -23.96 -27.30
C LEU A 60 29.91 -23.36 -26.01
N GLY A 61 30.51 -23.66 -24.85
CA GLY A 61 30.02 -23.24 -23.53
C GLY A 61 29.77 -21.73 -23.42
N LYS A 62 30.65 -20.91 -24.01
CA LYS A 62 30.54 -19.44 -24.05
C LYS A 62 29.29 -18.93 -24.78
N ASP A 63 28.76 -19.69 -25.74
CA ASP A 63 27.56 -19.33 -26.50
C ASP A 63 26.26 -19.68 -25.77
N ILE A 64 26.33 -20.46 -24.68
CA ILE A 64 25.14 -20.93 -23.96
C ILE A 64 24.20 -19.77 -23.63
N PRO A 65 24.66 -18.64 -23.02
CA PRO A 65 23.76 -17.57 -22.61
C PRO A 65 22.92 -17.02 -23.78
N HIS A 66 23.57 -16.67 -24.90
CA HIS A 66 22.89 -16.12 -26.07
C HIS A 66 21.94 -17.13 -26.73
N ARG A 67 22.29 -18.42 -26.72
CA ARG A 67 21.46 -19.48 -27.34
C ARG A 67 20.21 -19.81 -26.55
N ILE A 68 20.24 -19.68 -25.22
CA ILE A 68 19.10 -20.07 -24.36
C ILE A 68 18.26 -18.89 -23.84
N PHE A 69 18.79 -17.66 -23.89
CA PHE A 69 18.16 -16.46 -23.30
C PHE A 69 16.68 -16.31 -23.67
N ASN A 70 16.36 -16.34 -24.96
CA ASN A 70 14.99 -16.11 -25.42
C ASN A 70 14.02 -17.18 -24.91
N LYS A 71 14.46 -18.45 -24.88
CA LYS A 71 13.63 -19.53 -24.37
C LYS A 71 13.44 -19.45 -22.85
N LEU A 72 14.49 -19.06 -22.11
CA LEU A 72 14.36 -18.75 -20.68
C LEU A 72 13.39 -17.58 -20.44
N ASN A 73 13.48 -16.52 -21.23
CA ASN A 73 12.60 -15.36 -21.12
C ASN A 73 11.12 -15.72 -21.37
N GLU A 74 10.83 -16.47 -22.43
CA GLU A 74 9.47 -16.97 -22.71
C GLU A 74 8.93 -17.84 -21.58
N THR A 75 9.77 -18.74 -21.06
CA THR A 75 9.39 -19.74 -20.06
C THR A 75 9.21 -19.12 -18.67
N LEU A 76 10.18 -18.31 -18.24
CA LEU A 76 10.29 -17.86 -16.86
C LEU A 76 9.78 -16.43 -16.63
N PHE A 77 9.86 -15.57 -17.64
CA PHE A 77 9.60 -14.12 -17.52
C PHE A 77 8.49 -13.64 -18.47
N ALA A 78 7.64 -14.55 -18.94
CA ALA A 78 6.52 -14.30 -19.85
C ALA A 78 6.89 -13.50 -21.11
N GLY A 79 8.15 -13.58 -21.55
CA GLY A 79 8.65 -12.87 -22.72
C GLY A 79 9.01 -11.40 -22.48
N TYR A 80 8.83 -10.84 -21.28
CA TYR A 80 8.98 -9.41 -21.03
C TYR A 80 10.40 -8.86 -21.26
N LEU A 81 11.44 -9.69 -21.17
CA LEU A 81 12.83 -9.28 -21.43
C LEU A 81 13.16 -9.16 -22.92
N LYS A 82 12.25 -9.57 -23.82
CA LYS A 82 12.49 -9.56 -25.26
C LYS A 82 12.75 -8.14 -25.74
N ASN A 83 13.87 -7.95 -26.42
CA ASN A 83 14.39 -6.65 -26.89
C ASN A 83 14.72 -5.65 -25.77
N ALA A 84 14.44 -5.93 -24.50
CA ALA A 84 14.73 -5.03 -23.38
C ALA A 84 16.13 -5.19 -22.80
N VAL A 85 16.76 -6.33 -23.06
CA VAL A 85 18.07 -6.69 -22.52
C VAL A 85 19.13 -6.76 -23.61
N PHE A 86 20.20 -6.01 -23.42
CA PHE A 86 21.48 -6.19 -24.08
C PHE A 86 22.29 -7.22 -23.28
N LEU A 87 22.81 -8.26 -23.94
CA LEU A 87 23.57 -9.35 -23.29
C LEU A 87 24.95 -9.48 -23.89
N GLU A 88 25.97 -9.39 -23.05
CA GLU A 88 27.37 -9.54 -23.44
C GLU A 88 28.16 -10.32 -22.39
N THR A 89 29.31 -10.85 -22.83
CA THR A 89 30.31 -11.48 -21.97
C THR A 89 31.57 -10.64 -21.98
N SER A 90 32.06 -10.27 -20.80
CA SER A 90 33.29 -9.47 -20.61
C SER A 90 34.07 -10.02 -19.43
N SER A 91 35.38 -9.77 -19.36
CA SER A 91 36.13 -9.95 -18.13
C SER A 91 35.65 -8.92 -17.08
N LEU A 92 35.38 -9.40 -15.87
CA LEU A 92 34.96 -8.57 -14.72
C LEU A 92 35.75 -8.92 -13.44
N GLY A 93 36.84 -9.69 -13.55
CA GLY A 93 37.66 -10.14 -12.42
C GLY A 93 37.17 -11.49 -11.86
N LEU A 94 37.63 -11.91 -10.68
CA LEU A 94 37.30 -13.25 -10.14
C LEU A 94 36.19 -13.25 -9.08
N ASP A 95 35.73 -12.07 -8.67
CA ASP A 95 34.90 -11.90 -7.48
C ASP A 95 33.40 -11.71 -7.77
N VAL A 96 33.01 -11.70 -9.04
CA VAL A 96 31.61 -11.52 -9.48
C VAL A 96 31.26 -12.51 -10.58
N SER A 97 30.03 -13.00 -10.59
CA SER A 97 29.51 -13.83 -11.69
C SER A 97 29.09 -13.03 -12.92
N GLY A 98 28.85 -11.74 -12.73
CA GLY A 98 28.38 -10.80 -13.73
C GLY A 98 27.85 -9.52 -13.09
N ALA A 99 27.33 -8.63 -13.93
CA ALA A 99 26.68 -7.40 -13.52
C ALA A 99 25.43 -7.11 -14.37
N THR A 100 24.36 -6.65 -13.72
CA THR A 100 23.17 -6.12 -14.40
C THR A 100 23.10 -4.62 -14.18
N TYR A 101 22.98 -3.85 -15.26
CA TYR A 101 22.93 -2.38 -15.26
C TYR A 101 21.54 -1.87 -15.61
N THR A 102 21.10 -0.82 -14.93
CA THR A 102 19.88 -0.10 -15.32
C THR A 102 20.05 0.58 -16.68
N GLN A 103 18.94 0.90 -17.33
CA GLN A 103 18.85 1.39 -18.70
C GLN A 103 19.80 2.58 -18.94
N SER A 104 20.63 2.49 -19.98
CA SER A 104 21.61 3.53 -20.36
C SER A 104 22.80 3.74 -19.41
N TRP A 105 22.99 2.87 -18.41
CA TRP A 105 24.11 2.94 -17.47
C TRP A 105 25.08 1.76 -17.59
N GLY A 106 24.98 0.97 -18.66
CA GLY A 106 25.92 -0.10 -18.97
C GLY A 106 27.31 0.43 -19.37
N PRO A 107 28.31 -0.45 -19.47
CA PRO A 107 29.68 -0.07 -19.84
C PRO A 107 29.78 0.50 -21.26
N MET A 108 28.86 0.16 -22.16
CA MET A 108 28.76 0.73 -23.50
C MET A 108 27.74 1.86 -23.56
N ALA A 109 28.22 3.07 -23.87
CA ALA A 109 27.43 4.30 -23.86
C ALA A 109 26.32 4.34 -24.93
N GLU A 110 26.50 3.59 -26.02
CA GLU A 110 25.55 3.48 -27.13
C GLU A 110 24.31 2.68 -26.71
N VAL A 111 24.47 1.73 -25.79
CA VAL A 111 23.41 0.84 -25.34
C VAL A 111 22.43 1.60 -24.43
N LYS A 112 21.20 1.80 -24.90
CA LYS A 112 20.12 2.44 -24.11
C LYS A 112 19.23 1.47 -23.35
N ARG A 113 19.49 0.17 -23.50
CA ARG A 113 18.73 -0.94 -22.88
C ARG A 113 19.30 -1.32 -21.52
N ILE A 114 18.65 -2.27 -20.83
CA ILE A 114 19.22 -2.93 -19.65
C ILE A 114 20.40 -3.78 -20.12
N SER A 115 21.56 -3.63 -19.50
CA SER A 115 22.73 -4.43 -19.86
C SER A 115 22.95 -5.55 -18.85
N ILE A 116 23.00 -6.80 -19.32
CA ILE A 116 23.53 -7.93 -18.56
C ILE A 116 24.91 -8.23 -19.12
N ILE A 117 25.93 -8.09 -18.28
CA ILE A 117 27.32 -8.41 -18.60
C ILE A 117 27.71 -9.62 -17.77
N LEU A 118 27.83 -10.78 -18.40
CA LEU A 118 28.27 -12.00 -17.71
C LEU A 118 29.79 -12.07 -17.69
N ASN A 119 30.35 -12.56 -16.58
CA ASN A 119 31.78 -12.57 -16.40
C ASN A 119 32.45 -13.73 -17.14
N ASN A 120 33.16 -13.45 -18.22
CA ASN A 120 33.86 -14.45 -19.01
C ASN A 120 34.89 -15.25 -18.18
N ASP A 121 35.54 -14.62 -17.20
CA ASP A 121 36.56 -15.25 -16.35
C ASP A 121 35.95 -16.39 -15.49
N VAL A 122 34.68 -16.24 -15.13
CA VAL A 122 33.90 -17.27 -14.41
C VAL A 122 33.30 -18.28 -15.37
N LEU A 123 32.77 -17.83 -16.51
CA LEU A 123 32.07 -18.70 -17.46
C LEU A 123 33.00 -19.69 -18.16
N GLU A 124 34.29 -19.37 -18.33
CA GLU A 124 35.27 -20.26 -18.98
C GLU A 124 35.40 -21.63 -18.33
N ASN A 125 35.30 -21.67 -17.00
CA ASN A 125 35.42 -22.90 -16.23
C ASN A 125 34.06 -23.43 -15.74
N ALA A 126 32.98 -22.68 -15.97
CA ALA A 126 31.65 -23.00 -15.47
C ALA A 126 30.98 -24.15 -16.22
N ARG A 127 30.30 -25.02 -15.49
CA ARG A 127 29.48 -26.07 -16.12
C ARG A 127 28.21 -25.45 -16.69
N ALA A 128 27.57 -26.12 -17.67
CA ALA A 128 26.32 -25.62 -18.26
C ALA A 128 25.24 -25.28 -17.22
N ARG A 129 25.14 -26.05 -16.12
CA ARG A 129 24.18 -25.80 -15.03
C ARG A 129 24.46 -24.47 -14.31
N ASP A 130 25.73 -24.09 -14.16
CA ASP A 130 26.16 -22.90 -13.44
C ASP A 130 25.95 -21.68 -14.34
N ILE A 131 26.27 -21.80 -15.63
CA ILE A 131 25.98 -20.77 -16.65
C ILE A 131 24.48 -20.47 -16.73
N VAL A 132 23.63 -21.50 -16.74
CA VAL A 132 22.16 -21.34 -16.72
C VAL A 132 21.72 -20.61 -15.44
N ALA A 133 22.26 -20.98 -14.28
CA ALA A 133 21.90 -20.35 -13.01
C ALA A 133 22.34 -18.88 -12.92
N ILE A 134 23.57 -18.57 -13.34
CA ILE A 134 24.10 -17.20 -13.43
C ILE A 134 23.23 -16.36 -14.35
N LEU A 135 22.89 -16.88 -15.54
CA LEU A 135 22.05 -16.15 -16.46
C LEU A 135 20.65 -15.87 -15.87
N ILE A 136 20.00 -16.88 -15.29
CA ILE A 136 18.68 -16.69 -14.65
C ILE A 136 18.77 -15.65 -13.53
N HIS A 137 19.81 -15.69 -12.70
CA HIS A 137 20.03 -14.71 -11.62
C HIS A 137 20.02 -13.28 -12.16
N HIS A 138 20.81 -12.99 -13.20
CA HIS A 138 20.84 -11.66 -13.82
C HIS A 138 19.55 -11.29 -14.56
N MET A 139 18.84 -12.28 -15.12
CA MET A 139 17.52 -12.07 -15.73
C MET A 139 16.44 -11.67 -14.70
N ILE A 140 16.54 -12.09 -13.44
CA ILE A 140 15.64 -11.63 -12.36
C ILE A 140 15.82 -10.14 -12.12
N HIS A 141 17.06 -9.65 -11.99
CA HIS A 141 17.36 -8.22 -11.88
C HIS A 141 16.81 -7.43 -13.07
N ALA A 142 17.08 -7.92 -14.29
CA ALA A 142 16.57 -7.31 -15.50
C ALA A 142 15.02 -7.30 -15.55
N TYR A 143 14.37 -8.34 -15.04
CA TYR A 143 12.91 -8.40 -14.97
C TYR A 143 12.34 -7.30 -14.08
N PHE A 144 12.93 -7.04 -12.91
CA PHE A 144 12.48 -5.94 -12.06
C PHE A 144 12.69 -4.57 -12.70
N LEU A 145 13.77 -4.37 -13.46
CA LEU A 145 14.00 -3.13 -14.22
C LEU A 145 13.01 -2.93 -15.39
N VAL A 146 12.54 -4.01 -16.01
CA VAL A 146 11.47 -3.94 -17.03
C VAL A 146 10.09 -3.71 -16.39
N ALA A 147 9.80 -4.41 -15.29
CA ALA A 147 8.50 -4.35 -14.63
C ALA A 147 8.29 -3.02 -13.89
N CYS A 148 9.30 -2.57 -13.15
CA CYS A 148 9.22 -1.45 -12.21
C CYS A 148 9.89 -0.16 -12.71
N GLY A 149 10.44 -0.21 -13.93
CA GLY A 149 11.21 0.88 -14.54
C GLY A 149 12.66 0.97 -14.05
N PRO A 150 13.44 1.92 -14.60
CA PRO A 150 14.83 2.14 -14.24
C PRO A 150 15.02 2.41 -12.74
N GLN A 151 16.14 1.93 -12.19
CA GLN A 151 16.55 2.32 -10.84
C GLN A 151 17.07 3.76 -10.87
N LYS A 152 16.84 4.51 -9.79
CA LYS A 152 17.40 5.85 -9.57
C LYS A 152 18.22 5.83 -8.29
N GLU A 153 19.13 6.78 -8.17
CA GLU A 153 20.01 6.92 -7.01
C GLU A 153 19.23 7.04 -5.69
N ASP A 154 18.10 7.75 -5.69
CA ASP A 154 17.25 7.92 -4.50
C ASP A 154 16.25 6.77 -4.26
N GLU A 155 16.34 5.69 -5.04
CA GLU A 155 15.39 4.56 -5.03
C GLU A 155 16.08 3.18 -4.85
N VAL A 156 17.36 3.16 -4.45
CA VAL A 156 18.16 1.92 -4.30
C VAL A 156 17.52 0.93 -3.32
N THR A 157 16.96 1.46 -2.21
CA THR A 157 16.31 0.64 -1.17
C THR A 157 15.01 -0.02 -1.63
N TYR A 158 14.48 0.35 -2.81
CA TYR A 158 13.34 -0.33 -3.41
C TYR A 158 13.68 -1.72 -3.96
N GLY A 159 14.97 -2.02 -4.16
CA GLY A 159 15.46 -3.38 -4.35
C GLY A 159 15.42 -3.94 -5.77
N ARG A 160 15.28 -3.11 -6.83
CA ARG A 160 15.22 -3.61 -8.22
C ARG A 160 16.48 -4.37 -8.65
N LEU A 161 17.63 -3.92 -8.17
CA LEU A 161 18.96 -4.52 -8.39
C LEU A 161 19.49 -5.24 -7.14
N GLY A 162 18.67 -5.36 -6.10
CA GLY A 162 19.07 -5.90 -4.80
C GLY A 162 18.66 -7.35 -4.60
N HIS A 163 19.27 -7.99 -3.62
CA HIS A 163 19.03 -9.39 -3.22
C HIS A 163 18.03 -9.49 -2.06
N GLY A 164 16.90 -8.77 -2.16
CA GLY A 164 15.86 -8.71 -1.13
C GLY A 164 14.87 -9.89 -1.13
N TYR A 165 13.76 -9.72 -0.42
CA TYR A 165 12.66 -10.69 -0.37
C TYR A 165 12.05 -10.95 -1.75
N GLU A 166 11.97 -9.89 -2.56
CA GLU A 166 11.45 -9.89 -3.92
C GLU A 166 12.27 -10.81 -4.81
N PHE A 167 13.60 -10.61 -4.82
CA PHE A 167 14.54 -11.46 -5.53
C PHE A 167 14.47 -12.91 -5.03
N GLY A 168 14.56 -13.10 -3.72
CA GLY A 168 14.55 -14.42 -3.09
C GLY A 168 13.31 -15.23 -3.46
N LYS A 169 12.13 -14.59 -3.53
CA LYS A 169 10.88 -15.27 -3.86
C LYS A 169 10.82 -15.72 -5.32
N VAL A 170 11.22 -14.87 -6.26
CA VAL A 170 11.25 -15.24 -7.68
C VAL A 170 12.27 -16.35 -7.92
N MET A 171 13.46 -16.21 -7.33
CA MET A 171 14.52 -17.22 -7.38
C MET A 171 14.03 -18.57 -6.84
N SER A 172 13.41 -18.60 -5.66
CA SER A 172 12.94 -19.86 -5.05
C SER A 172 11.80 -20.50 -5.83
N ALA A 173 10.92 -19.70 -6.45
CA ALA A 173 9.88 -20.21 -7.35
C ALA A 173 10.47 -20.89 -8.59
N ILE A 174 11.48 -20.28 -9.23
CA ILE A 174 12.17 -20.88 -10.39
C ILE A 174 12.95 -22.14 -9.97
N LYS A 175 13.61 -22.09 -8.81
CA LYS A 175 14.34 -23.24 -8.25
C LYS A 175 13.40 -24.41 -7.99
N LYS A 176 12.24 -24.17 -7.35
CA LYS A 176 11.19 -25.17 -7.14
C LYS A 176 10.65 -25.73 -8.47
N LEU A 177 10.40 -24.87 -9.46
CA LEU A 177 9.98 -25.30 -10.80
C LEU A 177 11.00 -26.26 -11.44
N SER A 178 12.30 -25.96 -11.30
CA SER A 178 13.37 -26.79 -11.85
C SER A 178 13.48 -28.18 -11.18
N ALA A 179 12.99 -28.32 -9.94
CA ALA A 179 13.02 -29.55 -9.16
C ALA A 179 11.88 -30.52 -9.51
N ALA A 180 10.88 -30.10 -10.29
CA ALA A 180 9.69 -30.91 -10.61
C ALA A 180 10.01 -32.29 -11.24
N HIS A 181 11.16 -32.42 -11.90
CA HIS A 181 11.64 -33.68 -12.48
C HIS A 181 12.81 -34.30 -11.70
N GLY A 182 12.91 -34.05 -10.39
CA GLY A 182 13.87 -34.68 -9.48
C GLY A 182 15.31 -34.13 -9.52
N LYS A 183 15.58 -33.11 -10.33
CA LYS A 183 16.91 -32.46 -10.41
C LYS A 183 16.79 -30.95 -10.30
N GLU A 184 16.82 -30.43 -9.09
CA GLU A 184 16.83 -29.00 -8.82
C GLU A 184 18.05 -28.30 -9.46
N LEU A 185 17.88 -27.05 -9.89
CA LEU A 185 18.96 -26.14 -10.30
C LEU A 185 19.64 -25.58 -9.05
N THR A 186 20.36 -26.43 -8.32
CA THR A 186 21.02 -26.08 -7.06
C THR A 186 22.01 -24.90 -7.12
N PRO A 187 22.66 -24.56 -8.26
CA PRO A 187 23.53 -23.38 -8.33
C PRO A 187 22.78 -22.04 -8.35
N LEU A 188 21.45 -22.03 -8.55
CA LEU A 188 20.65 -20.81 -8.48
C LEU A 188 20.38 -20.45 -7.01
N ASN A 189 21.18 -19.54 -6.46
CA ASN A 189 21.05 -19.01 -5.10
C ASN A 189 21.27 -17.48 -5.08
N PHE A 190 21.21 -16.88 -3.89
CA PHE A 190 21.47 -15.45 -3.67
C PHE A 190 22.90 -15.06 -4.07
N GLY A 191 23.87 -15.93 -3.77
CA GLY A 191 25.23 -15.84 -4.28
C GLY A 191 25.55 -17.00 -5.23
N HIS A 192 26.71 -16.93 -5.87
CA HIS A 192 27.23 -17.98 -6.73
C HIS A 192 28.38 -18.72 -6.06
N ASN A 193 28.42 -20.06 -6.10
CA ASN A 193 29.57 -20.79 -5.61
C ASN A 193 30.71 -20.72 -6.64
N LEU A 194 31.53 -19.67 -6.54
CA LEU A 194 32.71 -19.46 -7.38
C LEU A 194 33.95 -20.23 -6.86
N SER A 195 33.82 -21.05 -5.82
CA SER A 195 34.95 -21.70 -5.14
C SER A 195 35.43 -22.97 -5.85
N ASP A 196 34.51 -23.74 -6.45
CA ASP A 196 34.84 -24.97 -7.19
C ASP A 196 35.48 -24.68 -8.56
N LEU A 197 35.41 -23.43 -9.05
CA LEU A 197 35.97 -23.00 -10.34
C LEU A 197 37.44 -22.59 -10.26
N ARG A 198 38.05 -22.59 -9.07
CA ARG A 198 39.41 -22.06 -8.83
C ARG A 198 40.50 -23.14 -8.78
N TYR A 199 40.17 -24.38 -9.11
CA TYR A 199 41.06 -25.52 -8.92
C TYR A 199 41.58 -26.09 -10.25
N VAL A 200 42.45 -25.36 -10.97
CA VAL A 200 43.41 -25.95 -11.90
C VAL A 200 44.71 -25.11 -11.99
N GLU A 201 45.84 -25.79 -11.77
CA GLU A 201 47.22 -25.53 -12.23
C GLU A 201 47.96 -24.22 -11.87
N ASP A 202 48.10 -23.91 -10.58
CA ASP A 202 49.46 -23.69 -10.03
C ASP A 202 49.43 -23.72 -8.50
N GLY A 203 50.40 -24.40 -7.89
CA GLY A 203 50.34 -24.98 -6.55
C GLY A 203 50.24 -24.03 -5.35
N HIS A 204 49.99 -22.73 -5.48
CA HIS A 204 49.94 -21.81 -4.34
C HIS A 204 48.97 -20.63 -4.51
N VAL A 205 47.69 -20.82 -4.17
CA VAL A 205 46.85 -19.69 -3.73
C VAL A 205 46.09 -20.08 -2.46
N TYR A 206 46.69 -19.76 -1.31
CA TYR A 206 45.95 -19.69 -0.04
C TYR A 206 44.98 -18.52 -0.10
N MET A 207 43.74 -18.75 -0.54
CA MET A 207 42.64 -17.81 -0.24
C MET A 207 42.33 -17.93 1.25
N ARG A 208 43.00 -17.11 2.05
CA ARG A 208 42.66 -16.87 3.45
C ARG A 208 41.20 -16.42 3.47
N ARG A 209 40.28 -17.29 3.92
CA ARG A 209 38.93 -16.92 4.38
C ARG A 209 39.09 -15.86 5.48
N ARG A 210 39.25 -14.59 5.10
CA ARG A 210 38.94 -13.49 5.99
C ARG A 210 37.44 -13.24 5.79
N PRO A 211 36.61 -13.38 6.85
CA PRO A 211 35.32 -12.73 6.82
C PRO A 211 35.64 -11.26 6.72
N SER A 212 35.46 -10.67 5.53
CA SER A 212 35.71 -9.25 5.34
C SER A 212 34.63 -8.50 6.11
N LYS A 213 34.94 -8.19 7.36
CA LYS A 213 34.23 -7.19 8.15
C LYS A 213 34.71 -5.77 7.81
N ASP A 214 35.75 -5.64 6.96
CA ASP A 214 36.52 -4.40 6.77
C ASP A 214 36.75 -3.99 5.29
N THR A 215 35.99 -4.51 4.32
CA THR A 215 35.93 -3.90 2.95
C THR A 215 34.67 -3.07 2.79
N HIS A 216 34.44 -2.13 3.71
CA HIS A 216 33.40 -1.11 3.58
C HIS A 216 33.87 0.12 2.78
N ASP A 217 35.12 0.15 2.29
CA ASP A 217 35.80 1.37 1.84
C ASP A 217 36.42 1.34 0.42
N SER A 218 36.06 0.42 -0.47
CA SER A 218 36.51 0.49 -1.87
C SER A 218 35.40 0.17 -2.86
N GLU A 219 34.91 1.21 -3.53
CA GLU A 219 33.71 1.32 -4.37
C GLU A 219 32.40 1.35 -3.57
N LYS A 220 31.90 2.57 -3.30
CA LYS A 220 30.48 2.77 -2.99
C LYS A 220 29.65 1.96 -3.99
N GLU A 221 28.79 1.06 -3.51
CA GLU A 221 27.89 0.29 -4.36
C GLU A 221 27.22 1.24 -5.36
N LYS A 222 27.54 1.03 -6.65
CA LYS A 222 27.02 1.87 -7.72
C LYS A 222 25.51 1.64 -7.80
N TRP A 223 24.73 2.67 -7.54
CA TRP A 223 23.26 2.61 -7.54
C TRP A 223 22.66 2.09 -8.85
N TYR A 224 23.41 2.14 -9.95
CA TYR A 224 22.95 1.75 -11.29
C TYR A 224 23.29 0.32 -11.69
N CYS A 225 24.00 -0.47 -10.87
CA CYS A 225 24.37 -1.85 -11.22
C CYS A 225 24.37 -2.84 -10.05
N SER A 226 24.04 -4.10 -10.31
CA SER A 226 24.15 -5.22 -9.36
C SER A 226 25.41 -6.06 -9.66
N HIS A 227 26.51 -5.87 -8.93
CA HIS A 227 27.64 -6.80 -8.98
C HIS A 227 27.28 -8.05 -8.17
N CYS A 228 27.07 -9.19 -8.84
CA CYS A 228 26.56 -10.41 -8.20
C CYS A 228 27.71 -11.27 -7.67
N HIS A 229 28.08 -10.98 -6.43
CA HIS A 229 29.16 -11.63 -5.68
C HIS A 229 28.81 -13.06 -5.21
N PRO A 230 29.81 -13.89 -4.87
CA PRO A 230 29.59 -15.21 -4.29
C PRO A 230 29.01 -15.17 -2.88
N ASN A 231 29.37 -14.15 -2.09
CA ASN A 231 29.08 -14.07 -0.65
C ASN A 231 27.92 -13.10 -0.35
N VAL A 232 26.76 -13.31 -0.97
CA VAL A 232 25.56 -12.51 -0.70
C VAL A 232 24.85 -13.06 0.54
N TYR A 233 24.36 -12.17 1.40
CA TYR A 233 23.57 -12.56 2.58
C TYR A 233 22.27 -13.26 2.16
N GLU A 234 22.07 -14.49 2.62
CA GLU A 234 20.90 -15.29 2.27
C GLU A 234 19.75 -15.05 3.27
N LEU A 235 18.55 -14.77 2.74
CA LEU A 235 17.33 -14.73 3.53
C LEU A 235 16.78 -16.15 3.72
N ALA A 236 16.29 -16.45 4.92
CA ALA A 236 15.68 -17.75 5.20
C ALA A 236 14.39 -17.92 4.38
N GLN A 237 14.26 -19.05 3.68
CA GLN A 237 13.11 -19.33 2.81
C GLN A 237 11.74 -19.20 3.51
N PRO A 238 11.55 -19.65 4.78
CA PRO A 238 10.30 -19.45 5.50
C PRO A 238 9.91 -17.98 5.67
N ASP A 239 10.89 -17.09 5.85
CA ASP A 239 10.63 -15.65 6.01
C ASP A 239 10.22 -15.02 4.68
N VAL A 240 10.84 -15.45 3.57
CA VAL A 240 10.47 -15.05 2.21
C VAL A 240 9.04 -15.49 1.88
N ASP A 241 8.66 -16.72 2.23
CA ASP A 241 7.30 -17.22 1.98
C ASP A 241 6.25 -16.55 2.87
N LYS A 242 6.59 -16.26 4.13
CA LYS A 242 5.75 -15.48 5.04
C LYS A 242 5.51 -14.07 4.51
N TRP A 243 6.56 -13.38 4.05
CA TRP A 243 6.45 -12.07 3.40
C TRP A 243 5.56 -12.13 2.15
N TYR A 244 5.82 -13.07 1.24
CA TYR A 244 5.05 -13.22 0.00
C TYR A 244 3.55 -13.44 0.27
N THR A 245 3.23 -14.32 1.21
CA THR A 245 1.84 -14.66 1.57
C THR A 245 1.09 -13.46 2.16
N LYS A 246 1.78 -12.61 2.92
CA LYS A 246 1.18 -11.42 3.55
C LYS A 246 1.04 -10.23 2.58
N ILE A 247 2.02 -10.02 1.70
CA ILE A 247 2.16 -8.77 0.93
C ILE A 247 1.75 -8.95 -0.54
N CYS A 248 2.35 -9.92 -1.23
CA CYS A 248 2.24 -10.06 -2.68
C CYS A 248 1.03 -10.90 -3.08
N LYS A 249 0.87 -12.10 -2.50
CA LYS A 249 -0.18 -13.05 -2.86
C LYS A 249 -1.60 -12.44 -2.82
N PRO A 250 -1.97 -11.65 -1.79
CA PRO A 250 -3.32 -11.06 -1.72
C PRO A 250 -3.65 -10.09 -2.86
N MET A 251 -2.64 -9.58 -3.59
CA MET A 251 -2.83 -8.66 -4.72
C MET A 251 -3.50 -9.31 -5.92
N LEU A 252 -3.33 -10.62 -6.09
CA LEU A 252 -3.91 -11.38 -7.20
C LEU A 252 -5.44 -11.35 -7.14
N ASP A 253 -6.00 -11.38 -5.93
CA ASP A 253 -7.44 -11.42 -5.68
C ASP A 253 -8.07 -10.02 -5.59
N GLN A 254 -7.28 -8.94 -5.60
CA GLN A 254 -7.83 -7.58 -5.52
C GLN A 254 -8.38 -7.10 -6.86
N PRO A 255 -9.62 -6.58 -6.90
CA PRO A 255 -10.19 -5.99 -8.11
C PRO A 255 -9.56 -4.63 -8.46
N CYS A 256 -9.06 -3.91 -7.44
CA CYS A 256 -8.45 -2.60 -7.60
C CYS A 256 -7.11 -2.70 -8.33
N LYS A 257 -7.03 -2.19 -9.56
CA LYS A 257 -5.81 -2.26 -10.37
C LYS A 257 -4.72 -1.29 -9.91
N THR A 258 -5.06 -0.21 -9.19
CA THR A 258 -4.06 0.80 -8.80
C THR A 258 -3.05 0.29 -7.78
N ILE A 259 -3.35 -0.78 -7.04
CA ILE A 259 -2.35 -1.41 -6.14
C ILE A 259 -1.16 -1.99 -6.92
N ARG A 260 -1.36 -2.28 -8.21
CA ARG A 260 -0.35 -2.86 -9.10
C ARG A 260 0.58 -1.80 -9.67
N SER A 261 0.22 -0.52 -9.57
CA SER A 261 0.97 0.60 -10.13
C SER A 261 2.25 0.89 -9.34
N SER A 262 3.27 1.37 -10.04
CA SER A 262 4.51 1.91 -9.46
C SER A 262 4.30 3.18 -8.63
N THR A 263 3.13 3.81 -8.74
CA THR A 263 2.72 4.98 -7.94
C THR A 263 1.54 4.66 -7.03
N VAL A 264 1.40 5.43 -5.95
CA VAL A 264 0.29 5.30 -4.99
C VAL A 264 -0.10 6.67 -4.44
N GLN A 265 -1.34 6.82 -3.98
CA GLN A 265 -1.75 8.03 -3.29
C GLN A 265 -1.29 7.99 -1.84
N VAL A 266 -0.84 9.12 -1.32
CA VAL A 266 -0.52 9.31 0.10
C VAL A 266 -1.16 10.59 0.60
N TYR A 267 -1.53 10.62 1.87
CA TYR A 267 -2.06 11.81 2.50
C TYR A 267 -0.91 12.80 2.81
N ASN A 268 -1.07 14.07 2.40
CA ASN A 268 -0.15 15.14 2.75
C ASN A 268 -0.67 15.88 3.99
N ASP A 269 -0.03 15.67 5.13
CA ASP A 269 -0.39 16.29 6.42
C ASP A 269 -0.41 17.83 6.41
N ARG A 270 0.37 18.48 5.53
CA ARG A 270 0.47 19.95 5.47
C ARG A 270 -0.63 20.57 4.62
N ARG A 271 -0.97 19.93 3.50
CA ARG A 271 -1.94 20.42 2.52
C ARG A 271 -3.32 19.81 2.69
N HIS A 272 -3.41 18.72 3.46
CA HIS A 272 -4.62 17.94 3.72
C HIS A 272 -5.29 17.43 2.44
N GLU A 273 -4.46 17.02 1.48
CA GLU A 273 -4.88 16.46 0.18
C GLU A 273 -4.16 15.14 -0.10
N LEU A 274 -4.68 14.39 -1.07
CA LEU A 274 -4.03 13.18 -1.58
C LEU A 274 -3.05 13.54 -2.70
N GLU A 275 -1.79 13.14 -2.54
CA GLU A 275 -0.75 13.31 -3.55
C GLU A 275 -0.33 11.94 -4.10
N THR A 276 -0.08 11.87 -5.40
CA THR A 276 0.45 10.65 -6.02
C THR A 276 1.97 10.66 -5.94
N LYS A 277 2.56 9.62 -5.33
CA LYS A 277 4.02 9.47 -5.19
C LYS A 277 4.50 8.12 -5.73
N PRO A 278 5.75 8.03 -6.21
CA PRO A 278 6.37 6.76 -6.56
C PRO A 278 6.54 5.88 -5.32
N ARG A 279 6.13 4.61 -5.39
CA ARG A 279 6.29 3.65 -4.29
C ARG A 279 7.75 3.45 -3.90
N ALA A 280 8.65 3.59 -4.88
CA ALA A 280 10.09 3.47 -4.67
C ALA A 280 10.71 4.51 -3.74
N ARG A 281 9.99 5.61 -3.45
CA ARG A 281 10.42 6.69 -2.56
C ARG A 281 9.63 6.72 -1.24
N LEU A 282 8.83 5.70 -0.99
CA LEU A 282 8.00 5.58 0.20
C LEU A 282 8.55 4.49 1.13
N ILE A 283 7.95 4.41 2.31
CA ILE A 283 8.26 3.35 3.27
C ILE A 283 7.99 1.97 2.64
N SER A 284 8.77 0.97 3.07
CA SER A 284 8.66 -0.38 2.53
C SER A 284 7.27 -0.98 2.72
N SER A 285 6.93 -1.87 1.80
CA SER A 285 5.69 -2.64 1.77
C SER A 285 5.39 -3.43 3.05
N ALA A 286 6.44 -3.79 3.80
CA ALA A 286 6.32 -4.53 5.07
C ALA A 286 5.87 -3.65 6.25
N LYS A 287 6.05 -2.33 6.14
CA LYS A 287 5.76 -1.33 7.20
C LYS A 287 4.62 -0.39 6.83
N SER A 288 3.86 -0.71 5.79
CA SER A 288 2.73 0.10 5.33
C SER A 288 1.49 -0.74 5.11
N VAL A 289 0.35 -0.05 5.15
CA VAL A 289 -0.96 -0.59 4.80
C VAL A 289 -1.61 0.29 3.74
N GLU A 290 -2.59 -0.26 3.02
CA GLU A 290 -3.28 0.46 1.95
C GLU A 290 -4.80 0.38 2.11
N PHE A 291 -5.44 1.56 2.09
CA PHE A 291 -6.89 1.69 2.01
C PHE A 291 -7.31 1.80 0.55
N ILE A 292 -8.27 0.98 0.12
CA ILE A 292 -8.84 1.03 -1.22
C ILE A 292 -10.13 1.84 -1.17
N PHE A 293 -10.13 3.02 -1.79
CA PHE A 293 -11.26 3.94 -1.84
C PHE A 293 -11.58 4.30 -3.30
N LYS A 294 -12.81 4.04 -3.76
CA LYS A 294 -13.26 4.29 -5.15
C LYS A 294 -12.25 3.80 -6.20
N ASP A 295 -11.79 2.56 -6.06
CA ASP A 295 -10.78 1.91 -6.93
C ASP A 295 -9.42 2.61 -6.99
N LYS A 296 -9.11 3.48 -6.02
CA LYS A 296 -7.78 4.04 -5.80
C LYS A 296 -7.18 3.49 -4.52
N SER A 297 -5.86 3.35 -4.50
CA SER A 297 -5.13 2.90 -3.33
C SER A 297 -4.43 4.05 -2.64
N VAL A 298 -4.65 4.17 -1.33
CA VAL A 298 -4.03 5.16 -0.46
C VAL A 298 -3.13 4.45 0.55
N LEU A 299 -1.83 4.72 0.46
CA LEU A 299 -0.81 4.16 1.35
C LEU A 299 -0.71 4.98 2.64
N VAL A 300 -0.70 4.26 3.76
CA VAL A 300 -0.52 4.80 5.10
C VAL A 300 0.60 4.02 5.80
N ASP A 301 1.48 4.74 6.50
CA ASP A 301 2.51 4.13 7.33
C ASP A 301 1.85 3.34 8.47
N GLY A 302 2.30 2.10 8.70
CA GLY A 302 1.80 1.24 9.78
C GLY A 302 1.86 1.91 11.15
N ASN A 303 2.90 2.71 11.40
CA ASN A 303 3.07 3.43 12.67
C ASN A 303 1.91 4.41 12.94
N LYS A 304 1.24 4.92 11.89
CA LYS A 304 0.09 5.83 12.04
C LYS A 304 -1.17 5.10 12.50
N ILE A 305 -1.29 3.80 12.20
CA ILE A 305 -2.47 3.01 12.57
C ILE A 305 -2.28 2.16 13.84
N ASP A 306 -1.07 2.05 14.36
CA ASP A 306 -0.74 1.12 15.46
C ASP A 306 -1.54 1.34 16.75
N ASP A 307 -1.80 2.60 17.08
CA ASP A 307 -2.60 2.98 18.26
C ASP A 307 -4.12 2.89 18.03
N PHE A 308 -4.56 2.56 16.82
CA PHE A 308 -5.98 2.38 16.48
C PHE A 308 -6.29 0.88 16.34
N LEU A 309 -6.62 0.24 17.47
CA LEU A 309 -6.81 -1.20 17.58
C LEU A 309 -7.84 -1.76 16.60
N ALA A 310 -8.98 -1.10 16.39
CA ALA A 310 -9.99 -1.59 15.45
C ALA A 310 -9.53 -1.46 13.99
N VAL A 311 -8.80 -0.40 13.66
CA VAL A 311 -8.19 -0.23 12.33
C VAL A 311 -7.17 -1.34 12.09
N ARG A 312 -6.27 -1.59 13.04
CA ARG A 312 -5.28 -2.66 12.95
C ARG A 312 -5.93 -4.03 12.81
N ARG A 313 -6.97 -4.29 13.62
CA ARG A 313 -7.75 -5.54 13.59
C ARG A 313 -8.38 -5.78 12.21
N ALA A 314 -8.81 -4.74 11.51
CA ALA A 314 -9.37 -4.87 10.16
C ALA A 314 -8.37 -5.48 9.15
N PHE A 315 -7.07 -5.15 9.26
CA PHE A 315 -6.01 -5.76 8.45
C PHE A 315 -5.64 -7.17 8.93
N GLU A 316 -5.54 -7.37 10.26
CA GLU A 316 -5.24 -8.67 10.86
C GLU A 316 -6.27 -9.74 10.50
N MET A 317 -7.57 -9.41 10.58
CA MET A 317 -8.67 -10.33 10.23
C MET A 317 -8.62 -10.78 8.76
N LYS A 318 -8.24 -9.86 7.86
CA LYS A 318 -8.08 -10.18 6.43
C LYS A 318 -6.76 -10.86 6.10
N LYS A 319 -5.82 -10.90 7.05
CA LYS A 319 -4.44 -11.41 6.87
C LYS A 319 -3.74 -10.81 5.65
N CYS A 320 -4.06 -9.55 5.31
CA CYS A 320 -3.49 -8.84 4.18
C CYS A 320 -3.30 -7.35 4.51
N ARG A 321 -2.50 -6.64 3.70
CA ARG A 321 -2.23 -5.21 3.90
C ARG A 321 -3.27 -4.27 3.28
N TYR A 322 -4.36 -4.79 2.73
CA TYR A 322 -5.35 -4.03 1.96
C TYR A 322 -6.71 -4.06 2.64
N VAL A 323 -7.30 -2.88 2.88
CA VAL A 323 -8.68 -2.76 3.37
C VAL A 323 -9.48 -1.89 2.42
N LYS A 324 -10.52 -2.46 1.82
CA LYS A 324 -11.50 -1.72 1.03
C LYS A 324 -12.42 -0.92 1.95
N MET A 325 -12.54 0.37 1.68
CA MET A 325 -13.53 1.26 2.29
C MET A 325 -14.91 0.94 1.73
N ASP A 326 -15.93 1.03 2.58
CA ASP A 326 -17.32 0.83 2.16
C ASP A 326 -17.73 1.85 1.10
N SER A 327 -18.57 1.42 0.14
CA SER A 327 -19.06 2.26 -0.96
C SER A 327 -19.94 3.43 -0.50
N GLU A 328 -20.55 3.33 0.68
CA GLU A 328 -21.37 4.42 1.23
C GLU A 328 -20.53 5.55 1.83
N VAL A 329 -19.22 5.35 2.03
CA VAL A 329 -18.32 6.38 2.54
C VAL A 329 -18.05 7.41 1.44
N ASP A 330 -18.41 8.66 1.69
CA ASP A 330 -18.11 9.76 0.78
C ASP A 330 -16.64 10.21 0.89
N GLU A 331 -16.20 10.97 -0.10
CA GLU A 331 -14.80 11.42 -0.19
C GLU A 331 -14.39 12.37 0.93
N LYS A 332 -15.27 13.27 1.38
CA LYS A 332 -14.97 14.18 2.49
C LYS A 332 -14.81 13.41 3.78
N THR A 333 -15.67 12.43 4.03
CA THR A 333 -15.57 11.55 5.21
C THR A 333 -14.31 10.68 5.18
N PHE A 334 -13.94 10.16 4.01
CA PHE A 334 -12.68 9.44 3.84
C PHE A 334 -11.45 10.34 4.07
N MET A 335 -11.46 11.57 3.55
CA MET A 335 -10.37 12.52 3.79
C MET A 335 -10.21 12.89 5.27
N ARG A 336 -11.32 13.01 6.01
CA ARG A 336 -11.29 13.19 7.47
C ARG A 336 -10.75 11.96 8.19
N PHE A 337 -11.01 10.76 7.69
CA PHE A 337 -10.43 9.54 8.24
C PHE A 337 -8.91 9.53 8.10
N LEU A 338 -8.40 9.94 6.93
CA LEU A 338 -6.97 10.10 6.73
C LEU A 338 -6.39 11.19 7.63
N GLU A 339 -7.05 12.35 7.76
CA GLU A 339 -6.63 13.40 8.69
C GLU A 339 -6.56 12.88 10.14
N PHE A 340 -7.57 12.11 10.56
CA PHE A 340 -7.67 11.54 11.90
C PHE A 340 -6.55 10.56 12.22
N ILE A 341 -6.27 9.61 11.33
CA ILE A 341 -5.20 8.63 11.58
C ILE A 341 -3.81 9.27 11.50
N HIS A 342 -3.65 10.36 10.75
CA HIS A 342 -2.38 11.06 10.63
C HIS A 342 -2.09 12.02 11.79
N THR A 343 -3.12 12.70 12.30
CA THR A 343 -2.99 13.84 13.23
C THR A 343 -3.72 13.67 14.56
N ARG A 344 -4.46 12.58 14.76
CA ARG A 344 -5.34 12.31 15.94
C ARG A 344 -6.55 13.24 16.05
N ALA A 345 -6.77 14.10 15.07
CA ALA A 345 -7.90 15.00 14.99
C ALA A 345 -8.32 15.19 13.53
N TYR A 346 -9.48 15.81 13.31
CA TYR A 346 -9.87 16.25 11.98
C TYR A 346 -10.66 17.56 12.07
N ARG A 347 -10.68 18.29 10.97
CA ARG A 347 -11.40 19.57 10.86
C ARG A 347 -12.87 19.35 10.49
N PRO A 348 -13.75 20.27 10.94
CA PRO A 348 -13.51 21.49 11.74
C PRO A 348 -13.18 21.20 13.21
N ASP A 349 -12.40 22.03 13.92
CA ASP A 349 -12.07 21.79 15.33
C ASP A 349 -13.22 22.26 16.27
N PRO A 350 -13.77 21.39 17.14
CA PRO A 350 -14.81 21.77 18.10
C PRO A 350 -14.35 22.80 19.14
N SER A 351 -13.04 22.93 19.42
CA SER A 351 -12.52 23.87 20.42
C SER A 351 -12.93 25.32 20.15
N ILE A 352 -13.00 25.70 18.87
CA ILE A 352 -13.38 27.03 18.41
C ILE A 352 -14.86 27.32 18.76
N LEU A 353 -15.74 26.35 18.50
CA LEU A 353 -17.17 26.46 18.79
C LEU A 353 -17.48 26.32 20.29
N ALA A 354 -16.75 25.44 20.99
CA ALA A 354 -16.85 25.28 22.43
C ALA A 354 -16.42 26.55 23.19
N ALA A 355 -15.41 27.28 22.70
CA ALA A 355 -15.02 28.57 23.23
C ALA A 355 -16.12 29.63 23.05
N ALA A 356 -16.78 29.66 21.89
CA ALA A 356 -17.92 30.54 21.65
C ALA A 356 -19.11 30.20 22.58
N ALA A 357 -19.40 28.91 22.78
CA ALA A 357 -20.44 28.46 23.71
C ALA A 357 -20.09 28.81 25.18
N THR A 358 -18.82 28.71 25.56
CA THR A 358 -18.33 29.08 26.90
C THR A 358 -18.47 30.59 27.15
N GLY A 359 -18.20 31.43 26.14
CA GLY A 359 -18.46 32.87 26.19
C GLY A 359 -19.93 33.24 26.37
N LEU A 360 -20.84 32.32 26.02
CA LEU A 360 -22.28 32.42 26.26
C LEU A 360 -22.75 31.75 27.57
N GLY A 361 -21.82 31.24 28.39
CA GLY A 361 -22.15 30.52 29.63
C GLY A 361 -22.65 29.08 29.43
N ILE A 362 -22.48 28.51 28.23
CA ILE A 362 -22.99 27.19 27.82
C ILE A 362 -21.81 26.18 27.77
N ALA A 363 -21.02 26.09 28.84
CA ALA A 363 -20.00 25.05 28.97
C ALA A 363 -20.67 23.73 29.34
N ARG A 364 -21.09 22.95 28.35
CA ARG A 364 -21.85 21.70 28.54
C ARG A 364 -21.14 20.49 27.94
N LYS A 365 -21.13 19.39 28.70
CA LYS A 365 -20.87 18.05 28.20
C LYS A 365 -22.22 17.41 27.84
N GLY A 366 -22.47 17.17 26.56
CA GLY A 366 -23.69 16.54 26.06
C GLY A 366 -24.10 17.10 24.70
N PRO A 367 -25.18 16.57 24.10
CA PRO A 367 -25.64 17.03 22.79
C PRO A 367 -25.93 18.54 22.81
N PRO A 368 -25.67 19.24 21.70
CA PRO A 368 -25.80 20.69 21.63
C PRO A 368 -27.27 21.14 21.65
N ILE A 369 -27.50 22.36 22.10
CA ILE A 369 -28.82 23.01 22.04
C ILE A 369 -28.96 23.75 20.70
N ILE A 370 -30.13 23.66 20.07
CA ILE A 370 -30.45 24.43 18.85
C ILE A 370 -30.60 25.90 19.23
N MET A 371 -29.72 26.76 18.71
CA MET A 371 -29.86 28.20 18.86
C MET A 371 -30.44 28.80 17.57
N PRO A 372 -31.46 29.68 17.66
CA PRO A 372 -31.96 30.39 16.50
C PRO A 372 -30.87 31.32 15.97
N ASN A 373 -30.40 31.08 14.75
CA ASN A 373 -29.47 31.96 14.06
C ASN A 373 -30.19 32.65 12.90
N ASN A 374 -30.18 33.98 12.87
CA ASN A 374 -30.76 34.78 11.77
C ASN A 374 -30.02 34.58 10.44
N ASN A 375 -28.85 33.92 10.46
CA ASN A 375 -28.09 33.50 9.28
C ASN A 375 -28.09 31.97 9.17
N SER A 376 -29.25 31.38 8.94
CA SER A 376 -29.39 29.97 8.58
C SER A 376 -28.60 29.67 7.29
N GLY A 377 -27.47 28.98 7.41
CA GLY A 377 -26.77 28.37 6.27
C GLY A 377 -25.35 28.87 5.94
N LYS A 378 -24.70 29.69 6.78
CA LYS A 378 -23.30 30.13 6.54
C LYS A 378 -22.24 29.61 7.53
N GLY A 379 -22.63 28.81 8.52
CA GLY A 379 -21.68 28.15 9.43
C GLY A 379 -21.15 26.84 8.87
N ASP A 380 -19.92 26.47 9.22
CA ASP A 380 -19.38 25.13 8.91
C ASP A 380 -20.26 24.04 9.54
N ALA A 381 -20.60 23.00 8.76
CA ALA A 381 -21.47 21.91 9.19
C ALA A 381 -20.73 20.90 10.09
N CYS A 382 -20.34 21.32 11.29
CA CYS A 382 -19.51 20.60 12.25
C CYS A 382 -20.18 19.35 12.84
N VAL A 383 -21.40 19.46 13.35
CA VAL A 383 -22.17 18.34 13.93
C VAL A 383 -22.51 17.32 12.84
N LEU A 384 -22.96 17.79 11.67
CA LEU A 384 -23.23 16.89 10.54
C LEU A 384 -21.97 16.13 10.11
N THR A 385 -20.83 16.80 10.09
CA THR A 385 -19.53 16.18 9.78
C THR A 385 -19.18 15.06 10.76
N ASP A 386 -19.35 15.29 12.07
CA ASP A 386 -19.06 14.28 13.07
C ASP A 386 -20.06 13.11 13.00
N VAL A 387 -21.34 13.36 12.67
CA VAL A 387 -22.32 12.29 12.41
C VAL A 387 -21.87 11.39 11.25
N GLN A 388 -21.45 11.98 10.13
CA GLN A 388 -20.94 11.23 8.97
C GLN A 388 -19.72 10.38 9.35
N PHE A 389 -18.82 10.94 10.16
CA PHE A 389 -17.64 10.22 10.65
C PHE A 389 -18.01 9.08 11.61
N ALA A 390 -18.96 9.30 12.51
CA ALA A 390 -19.47 8.28 13.42
C ALA A 390 -20.16 7.14 12.67
N LYS A 391 -20.95 7.45 11.63
CA LYS A 391 -21.59 6.45 10.75
C LYS A 391 -20.56 5.62 10.01
N MET A 392 -19.53 6.25 9.44
CA MET A 392 -18.41 5.52 8.82
C MET A 392 -17.72 4.60 9.83
N GLY A 393 -17.47 5.09 11.05
CA GLY A 393 -16.94 4.28 12.14
C GLY A 393 -17.81 3.09 12.50
N ALA A 394 -19.14 3.26 12.57
CA ALA A 394 -20.07 2.16 12.82
C ALA A 394 -20.09 1.13 11.66
N LEU A 395 -20.19 1.61 10.42
CA LEU A 395 -20.24 0.80 9.20
C LEU A 395 -18.99 -0.07 9.04
N MET A 396 -17.82 0.54 9.26
CA MET A 396 -16.51 -0.11 9.14
C MET A 396 -16.07 -0.84 10.41
N LYS A 397 -16.86 -0.79 11.50
CA LYS A 397 -16.53 -1.32 12.84
C LYS A 397 -15.23 -0.73 13.42
N LEU A 398 -15.01 0.57 13.23
CA LEU A 398 -13.90 1.35 13.74
C LEU A 398 -14.34 2.14 14.98
N ASP A 399 -14.33 1.48 16.15
CA ASP A 399 -14.90 2.02 17.38
C ASP A 399 -14.19 3.30 17.88
N GLU A 400 -12.90 3.48 17.59
CA GLU A 400 -12.16 4.70 17.92
C GLU A 400 -12.68 5.89 17.11
N CYS A 401 -12.95 5.70 15.81
CA CYS A 401 -13.51 6.75 14.95
C CYS A 401 -14.90 7.17 15.44
N LYS A 402 -15.75 6.16 15.74
CA LYS A 402 -17.10 6.38 16.28
C LYS A 402 -17.07 7.09 17.63
N SER A 403 -16.23 6.63 18.55
CA SER A 403 -16.14 7.20 19.90
C SER A 403 -15.58 8.61 19.89
N TYR A 404 -14.59 8.90 19.04
CA TYR A 404 -14.03 10.24 18.89
C TYR A 404 -15.06 11.23 18.32
N ALA A 405 -15.78 10.85 17.25
CA ALA A 405 -16.86 11.67 16.71
C ALA A 405 -17.97 11.95 17.74
N LEU A 406 -18.46 10.92 18.44
CA LEU A 406 -19.47 11.11 19.49
C LEU A 406 -18.99 12.01 20.63
N SER A 407 -17.70 11.95 20.98
CA SER A 407 -17.11 12.86 21.96
C SER A 407 -17.18 14.32 21.49
N ARG A 408 -16.81 14.57 20.23
CA ARG A 408 -16.86 15.90 19.61
C ARG A 408 -18.27 16.45 19.47
N MET A 409 -19.22 15.61 19.06
CA MET A 409 -20.65 15.95 19.02
C MET A 409 -21.18 16.42 20.38
N ASN A 410 -20.60 15.94 21.49
CA ASN A 410 -20.98 16.34 22.85
C ASN A 410 -20.19 17.56 23.38
N ALA A 411 -19.27 18.12 22.60
CA ALA A 411 -18.40 19.22 23.01
C ALA A 411 -18.84 20.59 22.47
N TYR A 412 -19.69 20.64 21.44
CA TYR A 412 -20.08 21.91 20.80
C TYR A 412 -20.90 22.85 21.70
N GLY A 413 -21.69 22.32 22.64
CA GLY A 413 -22.57 23.09 23.52
C GLY A 413 -23.82 23.68 22.82
N ILE A 414 -23.63 24.32 21.67
CA ILE A 414 -24.67 24.90 20.83
C ILE A 414 -24.57 24.40 19.38
N MET A 415 -25.71 24.39 18.69
CA MET A 415 -25.80 24.06 17.28
C MET A 415 -26.54 25.18 16.53
N THR A 416 -25.89 25.69 15.49
CA THR A 416 -26.43 26.71 14.56
C THR A 416 -26.69 26.13 13.17
N GLU A 417 -26.29 24.88 12.95
CA GLU A 417 -26.56 24.08 11.76
C GLU A 417 -28.02 23.67 11.66
N ASP A 418 -28.40 23.12 10.51
CA ASP A 418 -29.73 22.57 10.28
C ASP A 418 -29.95 21.26 11.07
N PRO A 419 -30.76 21.28 12.15
CA PRO A 419 -31.01 20.11 12.98
C PRO A 419 -31.69 18.96 12.24
N ILE A 420 -32.53 19.28 11.25
CA ILE A 420 -33.26 18.25 10.50
C ILE A 420 -32.31 17.49 9.58
N ASN A 421 -31.30 18.16 9.00
CA ASN A 421 -30.29 17.47 8.19
C ASN A 421 -29.41 16.54 9.03
N VAL A 422 -29.08 16.94 10.27
CA VAL A 422 -28.35 16.07 11.22
C VAL A 422 -29.15 14.82 11.54
N LEU A 423 -30.44 14.97 11.89
CA LEU A 423 -31.33 13.83 12.15
C LEU A 423 -31.50 12.95 10.91
N ARG A 424 -31.77 13.54 9.74
CA ARG A 424 -31.87 12.79 8.48
C ARG A 424 -30.61 11.98 8.22
N GLU A 425 -29.42 12.55 8.41
CA GLU A 425 -28.18 11.82 8.20
C GLU A 425 -28.02 10.65 9.19
N ILE A 426 -28.31 10.83 10.49
CA ILE A 426 -28.28 9.74 11.49
C ILE A 426 -29.15 8.55 11.05
N TYR A 427 -30.35 8.84 10.54
CA TYR A 427 -31.37 7.84 10.20
C TYR A 427 -31.44 7.44 8.73
N LYS A 428 -30.48 7.89 7.91
CA LYS A 428 -30.42 7.60 6.48
C LYS A 428 -29.87 6.20 6.19
N GLY A 429 -30.62 5.45 5.38
CA GLY A 429 -30.19 4.23 4.67
C GLY A 429 -30.45 2.94 5.44
N TYR A 430 -30.02 2.85 6.69
CA TYR A 430 -30.09 1.64 7.51
C TYR A 430 -30.36 1.96 8.98
N GLU A 431 -30.62 0.93 9.78
CA GLU A 431 -30.83 1.06 11.23
C GLU A 431 -29.60 1.72 11.90
N PRO A 432 -29.75 2.90 12.52
CA PRO A 432 -28.61 3.61 13.09
C PRO A 432 -27.94 2.83 14.22
N ASP A 433 -26.63 3.05 14.39
CA ASP A 433 -25.86 2.55 15.54
C ASP A 433 -26.53 2.98 16.86
N ALA A 434 -26.56 2.07 17.84
CA ALA A 434 -27.24 2.29 19.10
C ALA A 434 -26.77 3.55 19.85
N ARG A 435 -25.48 3.89 19.77
CA ARG A 435 -24.93 5.11 20.40
C ARG A 435 -25.34 6.38 19.66
N LEU A 436 -25.51 6.30 18.33
CA LEU A 436 -26.05 7.41 17.54
C LEU A 436 -27.55 7.62 17.83
N LYS A 437 -28.34 6.55 17.99
CA LYS A 437 -29.74 6.66 18.43
C LYS A 437 -29.87 7.26 19.82
N GLU A 438 -29.04 6.79 20.75
CA GLU A 438 -29.01 7.33 22.10
C GLU A 438 -28.63 8.81 22.09
N TRP A 439 -27.62 9.19 21.30
CA TRP A 439 -27.24 10.59 21.12
C TRP A 439 -28.39 11.41 20.52
N ALA A 440 -29.05 10.92 19.47
CA ALA A 440 -30.17 11.62 18.83
C ALA A 440 -31.33 11.85 19.81
N ARG A 441 -31.68 10.86 20.63
CA ARG A 441 -32.71 11.02 21.67
C ARG A 441 -32.31 12.05 22.71
N LYS A 442 -31.08 12.00 23.21
CA LYS A 442 -30.56 13.02 24.16
C LYS A 442 -30.50 14.40 23.52
N PHE A 443 -30.22 14.49 22.22
CA PHE A 443 -30.26 15.74 21.46
C PHE A 443 -31.67 16.32 21.40
N LEU A 444 -32.70 15.51 21.14
CA LEU A 444 -34.10 15.95 21.15
C LEU A 444 -34.55 16.47 22.52
N LEU A 445 -34.06 15.86 23.59
CA LEU A 445 -34.35 16.22 24.98
C LEU A 445 -33.50 17.40 25.50
N ALA A 446 -32.48 17.84 24.76
CA ALA A 446 -31.55 18.84 25.25
C ALA A 446 -32.28 20.19 25.45
N ALA A 447 -32.20 20.70 26.68
CA ALA A 447 -32.71 22.00 27.10
C ALA A 447 -31.65 22.69 27.98
N PRO A 448 -31.54 24.03 28.00
CA PRO A 448 -30.62 24.75 28.88
C PRO A 448 -30.92 24.48 30.36
N ASN A 449 -29.89 24.31 31.18
CA ASN A 449 -30.03 23.93 32.59
C ASN A 449 -30.24 25.23 33.38
N SER A 450 -31.27 25.25 34.20
CA SER A 450 -31.60 26.35 35.12
C SER A 450 -30.58 26.56 36.25
N SER A 451 -29.50 25.76 36.33
CA SER A 451 -28.60 25.70 37.48
C SER A 451 -27.38 26.63 37.44
N TYR A 452 -27.14 27.40 36.37
CA TYR A 452 -26.18 28.52 36.40
C TYR A 452 -26.89 29.84 36.76
N ARG A 453 -27.58 29.86 37.89
CA ARG A 453 -28.02 31.10 38.55
C ARG A 453 -26.93 31.56 39.52
N SER A 454 -25.81 32.06 39.01
CA SER A 454 -24.99 32.96 39.83
C SER A 454 -24.08 33.81 38.98
N GLY A 455 -24.40 35.11 38.95
CA GLY A 455 -23.45 36.18 38.68
C GLY A 455 -23.08 36.41 37.22
N LEU A 456 -23.99 37.00 36.44
CA LEU A 456 -23.68 38.14 35.56
C LEU A 456 -24.97 38.59 34.85
N ASN A 457 -25.41 39.80 35.18
CA ASN A 457 -26.45 40.53 34.45
C ASN A 457 -25.96 40.78 33.02
N THR A 458 -26.36 39.93 32.08
CA THR A 458 -26.36 40.23 30.66
C THR A 458 -27.79 40.14 30.16
N SER A 459 -28.40 41.31 30.01
CA SER A 459 -29.71 41.51 29.43
C SER A 459 -29.72 41.00 27.98
N GLY A 460 -30.44 39.90 27.69
CA GLY A 460 -30.71 39.53 26.30
C GLY A 460 -31.15 38.09 26.00
N VAL A 461 -30.84 37.09 26.85
CA VAL A 461 -31.23 35.70 26.57
C VAL A 461 -32.26 35.24 27.60
N GLY A 462 -33.51 35.12 27.15
CA GLY A 462 -34.65 34.79 28.00
C GLY A 462 -34.50 33.46 28.74
N THR A 463 -34.94 33.44 29.99
CA THR A 463 -34.89 32.31 30.94
C THR A 463 -35.85 31.15 30.60
N ASN A 464 -36.34 31.04 29.36
CA ASN A 464 -37.40 30.10 28.92
C ASN A 464 -37.05 29.41 27.58
N GLU A 465 -35.80 29.02 27.39
CA GLU A 465 -35.43 28.33 26.15
C GLU A 465 -35.87 26.85 26.20
N MET A 466 -36.76 26.47 25.29
CA MET A 466 -37.44 25.18 25.25
C MET A 466 -36.51 24.02 24.85
N PRO A 467 -36.83 22.76 25.23
CA PRO A 467 -36.21 21.57 24.67
C PRO A 467 -36.16 21.59 23.15
N ASN A 468 -35.09 21.02 22.58
CA ASN A 468 -34.88 20.95 21.14
C ASN A 468 -36.08 20.37 20.39
N LEU A 469 -36.71 19.30 20.88
CA LEU A 469 -37.88 18.71 20.21
C LEU A 469 -39.04 19.71 20.06
N LEU A 470 -39.34 20.51 21.08
CA LEU A 470 -40.40 21.53 21.01
C LEU A 470 -40.07 22.65 20.01
N LYS A 471 -38.79 22.99 19.88
CA LYS A 471 -38.32 23.94 18.85
C LYS A 471 -38.53 23.38 17.44
N LEU A 472 -38.26 22.09 17.27
CA LEU A 472 -38.39 21.41 15.98
C LEU A 472 -39.83 21.19 15.55
N ASP A 473 -40.73 20.91 16.50
CA ASP A 473 -42.14 20.60 16.24
C ASP A 473 -43.06 21.84 16.19
N ASN A 474 -42.53 23.04 16.41
CA ASN A 474 -43.31 24.27 16.31
C ASN A 474 -43.88 24.44 14.89
N GLU A 475 -45.21 24.41 14.76
CA GLU A 475 -45.93 24.49 13.48
C GLU A 475 -45.69 25.81 12.73
N HIS A 476 -45.40 26.88 13.46
CA HIS A 476 -45.06 28.18 12.90
C HIS A 476 -43.54 28.38 12.75
N GLY A 477 -42.75 27.38 13.11
CA GLY A 477 -41.30 27.38 13.01
C GLY A 477 -40.78 26.91 11.66
N THR A 478 -39.50 27.16 11.39
CA THR A 478 -38.83 26.80 10.13
C THR A 478 -38.59 25.30 9.94
N TRP A 479 -38.81 24.48 10.97
CA TRP A 479 -38.44 23.07 10.98
C TRP A 479 -39.63 22.09 11.01
N GLY A 480 -40.81 22.49 11.52
CA GLY A 480 -41.92 21.57 11.77
C GLY A 480 -42.36 20.75 10.55
N GLY A 481 -42.56 21.42 9.40
CA GLY A 481 -42.88 20.73 8.14
C GLY A 481 -41.80 19.73 7.69
N ARG A 482 -40.52 20.11 7.86
CA ARG A 482 -39.37 19.27 7.47
C ARG A 482 -39.12 18.12 8.43
N LEU A 483 -39.48 18.28 9.71
CA LEU A 483 -39.47 17.22 10.70
C LEU A 483 -40.51 16.16 10.33
N ARG A 484 -41.75 16.56 10.02
CA ARG A 484 -42.81 15.63 9.57
C ARG A 484 -42.38 14.79 8.37
N GLU A 485 -41.84 15.44 7.35
CA GLU A 485 -41.27 14.74 6.17
C GLU A 485 -40.15 13.76 6.57
N ALA A 486 -39.28 14.13 7.52
CA ALA A 486 -38.22 13.25 8.00
C ALA A 486 -38.78 12.03 8.77
N LEU A 487 -39.83 12.20 9.56
CA LEU A 487 -40.50 11.12 10.30
C LEU A 487 -41.19 10.15 9.35
N GLU A 488 -41.89 10.66 8.34
CA GLU A 488 -42.52 9.84 7.29
C GLU A 488 -41.50 9.00 6.53
N SER A 489 -40.29 9.53 6.33
CA SER A 489 -39.21 8.83 5.65
C SER A 489 -38.46 7.79 6.52
N SER A 490 -38.65 7.80 7.85
CA SER A 490 -37.90 6.92 8.77
C SER A 490 -38.68 6.56 10.04
N GLY A 491 -39.24 5.35 10.06
CA GLY A 491 -39.91 4.81 11.25
C GLY A 491 -39.00 4.66 12.48
N ALA A 492 -37.68 4.54 12.26
CA ALA A 492 -36.70 4.54 13.36
C ALA A 492 -36.59 5.92 14.03
N LEU A 493 -36.57 7.00 13.24
CA LEU A 493 -36.62 8.36 13.76
C LEU A 493 -37.95 8.64 14.45
N GLU A 494 -39.07 8.22 13.84
CA GLU A 494 -40.40 8.36 14.42
C GLU A 494 -40.49 7.73 15.81
N ASN A 495 -39.97 6.51 15.96
CA ASN A 495 -39.94 5.81 17.24
C ASN A 495 -39.11 6.54 18.30
N ASP A 496 -37.93 7.05 17.95
CA ASP A 496 -37.08 7.79 18.91
C ASP A 496 -37.66 9.16 19.25
N VAL A 497 -38.35 9.84 18.32
CA VAL A 497 -39.11 11.07 18.61
C VAL A 497 -40.28 10.80 19.55
N ARG A 498 -41.03 9.71 19.33
CA ARG A 498 -42.14 9.30 20.23
C ARG A 498 -41.64 9.00 21.64
N LYS A 499 -40.48 8.35 21.77
CA LYS A 499 -39.83 8.12 23.07
C LYS A 499 -39.41 9.43 23.72
N ALA A 500 -38.80 10.34 22.96
CA ALA A 500 -38.41 11.66 23.47
C ALA A 500 -39.64 12.46 23.96
N TRP A 501 -40.77 12.42 23.23
CA TRP A 501 -42.02 13.02 23.68
C TRP A 501 -42.50 12.45 25.02
N LEU A 502 -42.53 11.11 25.16
CA LEU A 502 -42.92 10.46 26.40
C LEU A 502 -42.03 10.89 27.59
N GLU A 503 -40.73 11.06 27.35
CA GLU A 503 -39.78 11.52 28.34
C GLU A 503 -40.00 13.00 28.72
N LEU A 504 -40.29 13.88 27.74
CA LEU A 504 -40.64 15.28 28.00
C LEU A 504 -41.95 15.43 28.78
N SER A 505 -42.99 14.69 28.42
CA SER A 505 -44.27 14.72 29.14
C SER A 505 -44.10 14.26 30.60
N ARG A 506 -43.25 13.26 30.86
CA ARG A 506 -42.89 12.84 32.23
C ARG A 506 -42.11 13.91 32.99
N ALA A 507 -41.36 14.75 32.29
CA ALA A 507 -40.61 15.88 32.85
C ALA A 507 -41.45 17.15 33.03
N GLY A 508 -42.74 17.14 32.65
CA GLY A 508 -43.68 18.25 32.84
C GLY A 508 -43.66 19.31 31.74
N TYR A 509 -43.20 18.96 30.55
CA TYR A 509 -43.29 19.80 29.34
C TYR A 509 -44.53 19.54 28.51
#